data_AF-A0AB34GR20-F1
#
_entry.id   AF-A0AB34GR20-F1
#
_cell.length_a   1.000
_cell.length_b   1.000
_cell.length_c   1.000
_cell.angle_alpha   90.00
_cell.angle_beta   90.00
_cell.angle_gamma   90.00
#
_symmetry.space_group_name_H-M   'P 1'
#
loop_
_entity.id
_entity.type
_entity.pdbx_description
1 polymer ?
#
loop_
_entity_poly.entity_id
_entity_poly.type
_entity_poly.pdbx_seq_one_letter_code
_entity_poly.pdbx_strand_id
1 'polypeptide(L)'
;MGSKAKKRVVLPTRPAPPTVEQILEDVRGAPAEDLVFTALAREGSVVIGKCASTPSGPPPTSLIAESTDPPAPSGRAEDTEAQREQLYQQSRVYVATNQRLWHAGAQLKQQREELRRAREELEQEVSHMGQVALPGAAAATSLG
;
A
#
# COMPACT_ATOMS: atom_id res chain seq x y z
N MET A 1 -17.27 -35.32 60.45
CA MET A 1 -17.47 -35.55 59.00
C MET A 1 -18.43 -34.51 58.48
N GLY A 2 -17.97 -33.49 57.74
CA GLY A 2 -18.84 -32.40 57.27
C GLY A 2 -18.19 -31.58 56.17
N SER A 3 -18.11 -32.13 54.96
CA SER A 3 -17.57 -31.45 53.79
C SER A 3 -18.55 -30.37 53.30
N LYS A 4 -18.16 -29.10 53.38
CA LYS A 4 -18.96 -27.97 52.88
C LYS A 4 -19.01 -28.03 51.34
N ALA A 5 -20.22 -28.14 50.79
CA ALA A 5 -20.47 -28.11 49.36
C ALA A 5 -20.17 -26.72 48.78
N LYS A 6 -19.22 -26.63 47.85
CA LYS A 6 -18.92 -25.40 47.09
C LYS A 6 -20.04 -25.16 46.08
N LYS A 7 -20.90 -24.18 46.33
CA LYS A 7 -21.91 -23.72 45.37
C LYS A 7 -21.19 -23.20 44.12
N ARG A 8 -21.27 -23.96 43.04
CA ARG A 8 -20.78 -23.53 41.73
C ARG A 8 -21.68 -22.41 41.26
N VAL A 9 -21.12 -21.20 41.11
CA VAL A 9 -21.78 -20.09 40.43
C VAL A 9 -21.94 -20.52 38.98
N VAL A 10 -23.16 -20.88 38.59
CA VAL A 10 -23.47 -21.24 37.20
C VAL A 10 -23.61 -19.93 36.45
N LEU A 11 -22.68 -19.67 35.53
CA LEU A 11 -22.75 -18.52 34.65
C LEU A 11 -23.96 -18.66 33.71
N PRO A 12 -24.66 -17.56 33.39
CA PRO A 12 -25.68 -17.57 32.34
C PRO A 12 -25.11 -18.17 31.06
N THR A 13 -25.89 -19.02 30.39
CA THR A 13 -25.47 -19.57 29.10
C THR A 13 -25.42 -18.46 28.07
N ARG A 14 -24.34 -18.45 27.27
CA ARG A 14 -24.18 -17.51 26.16
C ARG A 14 -25.33 -17.75 25.16
N PRO A 15 -25.98 -16.69 24.63
CA PRO A 15 -26.95 -16.86 23.55
C PRO A 15 -26.29 -17.48 22.31
N ALA A 16 -27.11 -18.15 21.49
CA ALA A 16 -26.66 -18.62 20.19
C ALA A 16 -26.18 -17.44 19.34
N PRO A 17 -25.11 -17.61 18.54
CA PRO A 17 -24.68 -16.57 17.61
C PRO A 17 -25.79 -16.26 16.60
N PRO A 18 -25.87 -15.02 16.10
CA PRO A 18 -26.87 -14.64 15.10
C PRO A 18 -26.67 -15.43 13.81
N THR A 19 -27.77 -15.60 13.08
CA THR A 19 -27.75 -16.24 11.75
C THR A 19 -27.25 -15.27 10.69
N VAL A 20 -26.76 -15.80 9.57
CA VAL A 20 -26.28 -14.99 8.43
C VAL A 20 -27.39 -14.05 7.93
N GLU A 21 -28.63 -14.52 7.88
CA GLU A 21 -29.76 -13.72 7.41
C GLU A 21 -30.01 -12.49 8.28
N GLN A 22 -29.93 -12.65 9.61
CA GLN A 22 -30.07 -11.53 10.55
C GLN A 22 -28.95 -10.51 10.39
N ILE A 23 -27.71 -10.98 10.18
CA ILE A 23 -26.58 -10.09 9.94
C ILE A 23 -26.80 -9.29 8.65
N LEU A 24 -27.27 -9.93 7.58
CA LEU A 24 -27.51 -9.25 6.31
C LEU A 24 -28.69 -8.28 6.37
N GLU A 25 -29.70 -8.56 7.18
CA GLU A 25 -30.81 -7.64 7.45
C GLU A 25 -30.32 -6.38 8.19
N ASP A 26 -29.50 -6.55 9.23
CA ASP A 26 -28.89 -5.45 9.98
C ASP A 26 -28.01 -4.58 9.07
N VAL A 27 -27.21 -5.20 8.18
CA VAL A 27 -26.36 -4.48 7.22
C VAL A 27 -27.18 -3.70 6.20
N ARG A 28 -28.30 -4.26 5.71
CA ARG A 28 -29.19 -3.56 4.77
C ARG A 28 -30.00 -2.44 5.43
N GLY A 29 -30.30 -2.58 6.71
CA GLY A 29 -31.03 -1.58 7.50
C GLY A 29 -30.14 -0.44 8.02
N ALA A 30 -28.82 -0.56 7.91
CA ALA A 30 -27.89 0.47 8.38
C ALA A 30 -28.04 1.77 7.56
N PRO A 31 -28.01 2.96 8.21
CA PRO A 31 -28.07 4.23 7.52
C PRO A 31 -26.81 4.45 6.66
N ALA A 32 -26.95 5.21 5.56
CA ALA A 32 -25.86 5.45 4.62
C ALA A 32 -24.67 6.19 5.26
N GLU A 33 -24.93 6.93 6.34
CA GLU A 33 -23.97 7.70 7.12
C GLU A 33 -23.35 6.92 8.30
N ASP A 34 -23.68 5.63 8.47
CA ASP A 34 -23.11 4.81 9.54
C ASP A 34 -21.61 4.68 9.35
N LEU A 35 -20.84 5.36 10.19
CA LEU A 35 -19.38 5.41 10.14
C LEU A 35 -18.72 4.03 10.19
N VAL A 36 -19.35 3.01 10.79
CA VAL A 36 -18.81 1.64 10.78
C VAL A 36 -18.79 1.07 9.36
N PHE A 37 -19.81 1.38 8.56
CA PHE A 37 -19.94 0.94 7.16
C PHE A 37 -19.36 1.96 6.17
N THR A 38 -19.40 3.27 6.48
CA THR A 38 -18.84 4.34 5.65
C THR A 38 -17.30 4.43 5.75
N ALA A 39 -16.70 4.11 6.90
CA ALA A 39 -15.23 4.07 7.03
C ALA A 39 -14.64 2.99 6.13
N LEU A 40 -15.29 1.82 6.03
CA LEU A 40 -14.87 0.75 5.12
C LEU A 40 -14.99 1.14 3.64
N ALA A 41 -15.88 2.08 3.29
CA ALA A 41 -15.96 2.65 1.95
C ALA A 41 -14.93 3.76 1.71
N ARG A 42 -14.45 4.43 2.77
CA ARG A 42 -13.49 5.56 2.70
C ARG A 42 -12.02 5.13 2.89
N GLU A 43 -11.75 3.98 3.51
CA GLU A 43 -10.42 3.42 3.66
C GLU A 43 -9.93 2.69 2.39
N GLY A 44 -9.93 3.42 1.28
CA GLY A 44 -8.91 3.27 0.23
C GLY A 44 -7.77 4.29 0.38
N SER A 45 -7.80 5.15 1.40
CA SER A 45 -6.90 6.30 1.46
C SER A 45 -6.56 6.73 2.90
N VAL A 46 -5.30 6.50 3.25
CA VAL A 46 -4.48 7.11 4.33
C VAL A 46 -4.54 6.45 5.71
N VAL A 47 -3.48 5.70 6.07
CA VAL A 47 -2.54 6.08 7.16
C VAL A 47 -1.11 5.46 6.97
N ILE A 48 -0.15 6.32 6.61
CA ILE A 48 1.22 6.50 7.16
C ILE A 48 2.16 5.28 7.31
N GLY A 49 3.30 5.35 6.60
CA GLY A 49 4.58 4.97 7.19
C GLY A 49 5.07 3.54 6.97
N LYS A 50 5.01 3.01 5.74
CA LYS A 50 5.95 1.95 5.33
C LYS A 50 6.12 2.01 3.82
N CYS A 51 7.39 1.94 3.39
CA CYS A 51 7.77 1.86 1.99
C CYS A 51 7.20 0.59 1.35
N ALA A 52 6.00 0.69 0.82
CA ALA A 52 5.41 -0.26 -0.10
C ALA A 52 4.47 0.54 -0.99
N SER A 53 4.98 0.93 -2.15
CA SER A 53 4.17 1.41 -3.27
C SER A 53 3.13 0.34 -3.57
N THR A 54 1.90 0.53 -3.11
CA THR A 54 0.75 -0.19 -3.64
C THR A 54 0.59 0.30 -5.08
N PRO A 55 0.69 -0.59 -6.09
CA PRO A 55 0.14 -0.24 -7.39
C PRO A 55 -1.38 -0.14 -7.19
N SER A 56 -1.87 1.10 -7.13
CA SER A 56 -3.27 1.40 -7.45
C SER A 56 -3.46 1.04 -8.93
N GLY A 57 -3.74 -0.22 -9.16
CA GLY A 57 -4.09 -0.80 -10.45
C GLY A 57 -5.36 -1.64 -10.28
N PRO A 58 -6.06 -1.96 -11.38
CA PRO A 58 -7.21 -2.85 -11.32
C PRO A 58 -6.80 -4.19 -10.66
N PRO A 59 -7.73 -4.85 -9.93
CA PRO A 59 -7.42 -6.00 -9.10
C PRO A 59 -6.81 -7.15 -9.90
N PRO A 60 -6.03 -8.05 -9.28
CA PRO A 60 -5.65 -9.28 -9.93
C PRO A 60 -6.93 -10.08 -10.19
N THR A 61 -7.26 -10.28 -11.46
CA THR A 61 -8.27 -11.25 -11.88
C THR A 61 -7.73 -12.65 -11.56
N SER A 62 -7.78 -13.02 -10.30
CA SER A 62 -7.48 -14.36 -9.80
C SER A 62 -8.79 -14.99 -9.36
N LEU A 63 -9.63 -15.38 -10.33
CA LEU A 63 -10.68 -16.36 -10.15
C LEU A 63 -11.01 -17.03 -11.50
N ILE A 64 -10.70 -18.34 -11.60
CA ILE A 64 -11.57 -19.41 -12.15
C ILE A 64 -11.80 -19.33 -13.69
N ALA A 65 -11.77 -20.36 -14.54
CA ALA A 65 -11.80 -21.82 -14.48
C ALA A 65 -11.24 -22.28 -15.84
N GLU A 66 -10.41 -23.31 -15.88
CA GLU A 66 -10.87 -24.68 -16.17
C GLU A 66 -11.33 -24.86 -17.63
N SER A 67 -10.55 -25.68 -18.33
CA SER A 67 -10.87 -26.33 -19.59
C SER A 67 -12.32 -26.83 -19.62
N THR A 68 -13.11 -26.34 -20.58
CA THR A 68 -14.34 -26.98 -21.06
C THR A 68 -14.58 -26.50 -22.48
N ASP A 69 -14.42 -27.39 -23.47
CA ASP A 69 -15.01 -27.20 -24.80
C ASP A 69 -16.54 -27.20 -24.68
N PRO A 70 -17.29 -26.25 -25.29
CA PRO A 70 -18.72 -26.41 -25.45
C PRO A 70 -19.22 -26.20 -26.91
N PRO A 71 -20.35 -26.81 -27.28
CA PRO A 71 -20.96 -26.63 -28.60
C PRO A 71 -21.57 -25.22 -28.73
N ALA A 72 -21.41 -24.62 -29.91
CA ALA A 72 -21.94 -23.30 -30.25
C ALA A 72 -23.48 -23.22 -30.09
N PRO A 73 -24.03 -22.08 -29.63
CA PRO A 73 -24.58 -21.13 -30.60
C PRO A 73 -24.39 -19.62 -30.26
N SER A 74 -24.21 -18.85 -31.33
CA SER A 74 -24.55 -17.43 -31.58
C SER A 74 -24.68 -16.46 -30.39
N GLY A 75 -23.78 -15.47 -30.31
CA GLY A 75 -23.86 -14.27 -29.46
C GLY A 75 -22.98 -14.26 -28.20
N ARG A 76 -22.84 -15.40 -27.50
CA ARG A 76 -22.10 -15.47 -26.22
C ARG A 76 -20.57 -15.55 -26.37
N ALA A 77 -20.09 -15.97 -27.55
CA ALA A 77 -18.66 -16.09 -27.84
C ALA A 77 -18.00 -14.72 -28.06
N GLU A 78 -18.70 -13.79 -28.72
CA GLU A 78 -18.21 -12.44 -29.01
C GLU A 78 -17.98 -11.63 -27.74
N ASP A 79 -18.88 -11.75 -26.75
CA ASP A 79 -18.72 -11.08 -25.45
C ASP A 79 -17.47 -11.56 -24.69
N THR A 80 -17.15 -12.86 -24.77
CA THR A 80 -15.93 -13.39 -24.13
C THR A 80 -14.65 -13.02 -24.87
N GLU A 81 -14.71 -12.86 -26.19
CA GLU A 81 -13.59 -12.41 -27.01
C GLU A 81 -13.33 -10.91 -26.80
N ALA A 82 -14.38 -10.08 -26.79
CA ALA A 82 -14.31 -8.68 -26.45
C ALA A 82 -13.74 -8.46 -25.03
N GLN A 83 -14.16 -9.28 -24.06
CA GLN A 83 -13.62 -9.24 -22.70
C GLN A 83 -12.12 -9.58 -22.66
N ARG A 84 -11.69 -10.61 -23.41
CA ARG A 84 -10.26 -10.99 -23.50
C ARG A 84 -9.42 -9.91 -24.16
N GLU A 85 -9.94 -9.32 -25.24
CA GLU A 85 -9.27 -8.22 -25.92
C GLU A 85 -9.15 -6.99 -25.02
N GLN A 86 -10.21 -6.65 -24.27
CA GLN A 86 -10.17 -5.58 -23.28
C GLN A 86 -9.09 -5.81 -22.21
N LEU A 87 -8.98 -7.03 -21.67
CA LEU A 87 -7.94 -7.38 -20.70
C LEU A 87 -6.53 -7.26 -21.31
N TYR A 88 -6.35 -7.65 -22.57
CA TYR A 88 -5.08 -7.50 -23.26
C TYR A 88 -4.71 -6.02 -23.43
N GLN A 89 -5.65 -5.16 -23.85
CA GLN A 89 -5.40 -3.72 -23.97
C GLN A 89 -5.08 -3.10 -22.60
N GLN A 90 -5.80 -3.49 -21.55
CA GLN A 90 -5.53 -3.03 -20.19
C GLN A 90 -4.13 -3.41 -19.72
N SER A 91 -3.72 -4.66 -19.95
CA SER A 91 -2.37 -5.15 -19.64
C SER A 91 -1.29 -4.34 -20.37
N ARG A 92 -1.51 -4.02 -21.66
CA ARG A 92 -0.57 -3.21 -22.43
C ARG A 92 -0.40 -1.80 -21.87
N VAL A 93 -1.50 -1.13 -21.55
CA VAL A 93 -1.47 0.22 -20.95
C VAL A 93 -0.75 0.19 -19.61
N TYR A 94 -1.01 -0.83 -18.79
CA TYR A 94 -0.33 -1.02 -17.52
C TYR A 94 1.18 -1.20 -17.72
N VAL A 95 1.61 -2.11 -18.60
CA VAL A 95 3.03 -2.37 -18.85
C VAL A 95 3.74 -1.12 -19.36
N ALA A 96 3.15 -0.39 -20.30
CA ALA A 96 3.73 0.86 -20.81
C ALA A 96 3.88 1.92 -19.70
N THR A 97 2.87 2.05 -18.83
CA THR A 97 2.92 2.99 -17.71
C THR A 97 3.98 2.59 -16.70
N ASN A 98 4.07 1.30 -16.38
CA ASN A 98 5.05 0.80 -15.42
C ASN A 98 6.49 0.93 -15.94
N GLN A 99 6.71 0.73 -17.23
CA GLN A 99 8.01 1.01 -17.88
C GLN A 99 8.40 2.48 -17.72
N ARG A 100 7.47 3.42 -17.97
CA ARG A 100 7.72 4.85 -17.77
C ARG A 100 8.11 5.18 -16.32
N LEU A 101 7.39 4.60 -15.34
CA LEU A 101 7.71 4.77 -13.92
C LEU A 101 9.10 4.23 -13.58
N TRP A 102 9.47 3.08 -14.14
CA TRP A 102 10.79 2.50 -13.94
C TRP A 102 11.89 3.43 -14.45
N HIS A 103 11.74 3.96 -15.66
CA HIS A 103 12.69 4.91 -16.24
C HIS A 103 12.79 6.20 -15.43
N ALA A 104 11.66 6.78 -15.04
CA ALA A 104 11.63 7.98 -14.20
C ALA A 104 12.30 7.72 -12.84
N GLY A 105 12.05 6.57 -12.22
CA GLY A 105 12.70 6.17 -10.97
C GLY A 105 14.22 6.01 -11.11
N ALA A 106 14.68 5.45 -12.23
CA ALA A 106 16.12 5.36 -12.53
C ALA A 106 16.74 6.76 -12.70
N GLN A 107 16.07 7.67 -13.40
CA GLN A 107 16.52 9.05 -13.58
C GLN A 107 16.60 9.81 -12.26
N LEU A 108 15.60 9.68 -11.38
CA LEU A 108 15.61 10.33 -10.07
C LEU A 108 16.75 9.83 -9.19
N LYS A 109 17.04 8.52 -9.22
CA LYS A 109 18.19 7.95 -8.50
C LYS A 109 19.50 8.55 -9.01
N GLN A 110 19.65 8.68 -10.33
CA GLN A 110 20.82 9.30 -10.93
C GLN A 110 20.99 10.77 -10.49
N GLN A 111 19.93 11.57 -10.60
CA GLN A 111 19.95 12.98 -10.18
C GLN A 111 20.29 13.13 -8.69
N ARG A 112 19.79 12.24 -7.83
CA ARG A 112 20.13 12.24 -6.40
C ARG A 112 21.62 12.01 -6.17
N GLU A 113 22.24 11.08 -6.89
CA GLU A 113 23.68 10.83 -6.75
C GLU A 113 24.51 12.00 -7.29
N GLU A 114 24.08 12.65 -8.37
CA GLU A 114 24.73 13.86 -8.88
C GLU A 114 24.68 14.99 -7.85
N LEU A 115 23.51 15.24 -7.26
CA LEU A 115 23.37 16.23 -6.18
C LEU A 115 24.19 15.85 -4.95
N ARG A 116 24.31 14.56 -4.63
CA ARG A 116 25.16 14.10 -3.52
C ARG A 116 26.63 14.42 -3.78
N ARG A 117 27.13 14.16 -4.99
CA ARG A 117 28.50 14.49 -5.38
C ARG A 117 28.74 16.00 -5.36
N ALA A 118 27.85 16.78 -5.98
CA ALA A 118 27.96 18.24 -5.98
C ALA A 118 27.96 18.82 -4.56
N ARG A 119 27.18 18.23 -3.64
CA ARG A 119 27.21 18.60 -2.22
C ARG A 119 28.57 18.31 -1.58
N GLU A 120 29.14 17.13 -1.82
CA GLU A 120 30.44 16.73 -1.28
C GLU A 120 31.56 17.64 -1.80
N GLU A 121 31.55 17.98 -3.09
CA GLU A 121 32.48 18.93 -3.69
C GLU A 121 32.39 20.31 -3.04
N LEU A 122 31.18 20.82 -2.85
CA LEU A 122 30.95 22.09 -2.16
C LEU A 122 31.45 22.06 -0.71
N GLU A 123 31.21 20.97 0.02
CA GLU A 123 31.66 20.81 1.40
C GLU A 123 33.20 20.77 1.50
N GLN A 124 33.85 20.14 0.53
CA GLN A 124 35.32 20.16 0.40
C GLN A 124 35.83 21.56 0.10
N GLU A 125 35.21 22.30 -0.83
CA GLU A 125 35.60 23.66 -1.18
C GLU A 125 35.45 24.63 0.00
N VAL A 126 34.33 24.54 0.73
CA VAL A 126 34.10 25.33 1.95
C VAL A 126 35.11 24.97 3.03
N SER A 127 35.43 23.69 3.22
CA SER A 127 36.44 23.24 4.18
C SER A 127 37.83 23.76 3.82
N HIS A 128 38.19 23.73 2.53
CA HIS A 128 39.45 24.26 2.03
C HIS A 128 39.56 25.78 2.24
N MET A 129 38.51 26.53 1.89
CA MET A 129 38.44 27.98 2.11
C MET A 129 38.57 28.33 3.61
N GLY A 130 37.94 27.55 4.49
CA GLY A 130 38.09 27.70 5.94
C GLY A 130 39.54 27.56 6.42
N GLN A 131 40.31 26.62 5.86
CA GLN A 131 41.74 26.44 6.20
C GLN A 131 42.62 27.58 5.66
N VAL A 132 42.37 28.04 4.44
CA VAL A 132 43.12 29.14 3.81
C VAL A 132 42.82 30.48 4.49
N ALA A 133 41.63 30.66 5.05
CA ALA A 133 41.23 31.86 5.78
C ALA A 133 41.74 31.91 7.24
N LEU A 134 42.10 30.77 7.85
CA LEU A 134 42.56 30.65 9.25
C LEU A 134 44.04 30.26 9.50
N PRO A 135 45.07 30.70 8.75
CA PRO A 135 46.47 30.46 9.15
C PRO A 135 47.00 31.45 10.22
N GLY A 136 46.28 32.56 10.49
CA GLY A 136 46.81 33.69 11.27
C GLY A 136 46.60 33.65 12.80
N ALA A 137 45.72 32.80 13.32
CA ALA A 137 45.32 32.87 14.74
C ALA A 137 46.16 32.00 15.69
N ALA A 138 46.89 30.99 15.17
CA ALA A 138 47.62 30.03 16.01
C ALA A 138 49.01 30.51 16.47
N ALA A 139 49.54 31.62 15.93
CA ALA A 139 50.88 32.12 16.29
C ALA A 139 50.89 33.14 17.46
N ALA A 140 49.72 33.65 17.91
CA ALA A 140 49.66 34.73 18.88
C ALA A 140 49.63 34.28 20.36
N THR A 141 49.53 32.98 20.65
CA THR A 141 49.42 32.48 22.04
C THR A 141 50.73 32.02 22.68
N SER A 142 51.90 32.30 22.08
CA SER A 142 53.21 31.81 22.58
C SER A 142 54.13 32.88 23.22
N LEU A 143 53.68 34.11 23.51
CA LEU A 143 54.54 35.12 24.16
C LEU A 143 53.73 36.01 25.11
N GLY A 144 53.99 35.89 26.42
CA GLY A 144 53.54 36.81 27.46
C GLY A 144 53.13 36.13 28.76
#